data_AF-A0A1V5JL25-F1
#
_entry.id   AF-A0A1V5JL25-F1
#
_cell.length_a   1.000
_cell.length_b   1.000
_cell.length_c   1.000
_cell.angle_alpha   90.00
_cell.angle_beta   90.00
_cell.angle_gamma   90.00
#
_symmetry.space_group_name_H-M   'P 1'
#
loop_
_entity.id
_entity.type
_entity.pdbx_description
1 polymer ?
#
loop_
_entity_poly.entity_id
_entity_poly.type
_entity_poly.pdbx_seq_one_letter_code
_entity_poly.pdbx_strand_id
1 'polypeptide(L)'
;MTILTDAFDRTYSYMLDAGQANLSVLMLGGAWVEGIYLTLLVSESGAHVSGFETALLSQRKAFEEFDELAAAYNSDPLVSRLLTALQPIRDLYAGLGEGLTLEDIERLKQTVTTVRAELIK
;
A
#
# COMPACT_ATOMS: atom_id res chain seq x y z
N MET A 1 6.47 13.06 -14.47
CA MET A 1 6.60 12.11 -13.34
C MET A 1 7.24 10.86 -13.91
N THR A 2 8.56 10.88 -14.08
CA THR A 2 9.30 9.85 -14.84
C THR A 2 10.48 9.35 -14.02
N ILE A 3 11.18 10.25 -13.32
CA ILE A 3 12.36 9.90 -12.53
C ILE A 3 12.05 8.89 -11.40
N LEU A 4 10.94 9.09 -10.67
CA LEU A 4 10.54 8.19 -9.58
C LEU A 4 10.05 6.84 -10.10
N THR A 5 9.23 6.84 -11.15
CA THR A 5 8.77 5.61 -11.82
C THR A 5 9.94 4.81 -12.37
N ASP A 6 10.86 5.46 -13.11
CA ASP A 6 12.03 4.79 -13.66
C ASP A 6 12.97 4.26 -12.57
N ALA A 7 13.10 4.96 -11.43
CA ALA A 7 13.90 4.47 -10.30
C ALA A 7 13.26 3.25 -9.65
N PHE A 8 11.93 3.24 -9.46
CA PHE A 8 11.19 2.08 -8.97
C PHE A 8 11.30 0.90 -9.91
N ASP A 9 11.07 1.10 -11.21
CA ASP A 9 11.10 0.05 -12.22
C ASP A 9 12.50 -0.56 -12.35
N ARG A 10 13.56 0.27 -12.32
CA ARG A 10 14.94 -0.21 -12.34
C ARG A 10 15.30 -1.02 -11.10
N THR A 11 14.92 -0.54 -9.91
CA THR A 11 15.21 -1.26 -8.66
C THR A 11 14.45 -2.58 -8.60
N TYR A 12 13.17 -2.59 -9.02
CA TYR A 12 12.37 -3.79 -9.15
C TYR A 12 13.00 -4.80 -10.12
N SER A 13 13.36 -4.36 -11.33
CA SER A 13 13.98 -5.20 -12.36
C SER A 13 15.31 -5.77 -11.88
N TYR A 14 16.15 -4.94 -11.25
CA TYR A 14 17.42 -5.39 -10.68
C TYR A 14 17.27 -6.49 -9.63
N MET A 15 16.28 -6.37 -8.73
CA MET A 15 16.00 -7.40 -7.72
C MET A 15 15.47 -8.69 -8.34
N LEU A 16 14.62 -8.59 -9.36
CA LEU A 16 14.11 -9.75 -10.10
C LEU A 16 15.23 -10.50 -10.83
N ASP A 17 16.09 -9.77 -11.55
CA ASP A 17 17.23 -10.34 -12.28
C ASP A 17 18.24 -11.00 -11.32
N ALA A 18 18.34 -10.52 -10.08
CA ALA A 18 19.18 -11.08 -9.04
C ALA A 18 18.53 -12.27 -8.28
N GLY A 19 17.32 -12.70 -8.66
CA GLY A 19 16.58 -13.77 -7.98
C GLY A 19 16.04 -13.37 -6.59
N GLN A 20 15.99 -12.06 -6.30
CA GLN A 20 15.55 -11.48 -5.02
C GLN A 20 14.11 -10.96 -5.11
N ALA A 21 13.21 -11.75 -5.72
CA ALA A 21 11.82 -11.35 -5.91
C ALA A 21 11.08 -11.10 -4.58
N ASN A 22 11.50 -11.74 -3.49
CA ASN A 22 11.03 -11.44 -2.14
C ASN A 22 11.34 -10.00 -1.71
N LEU A 23 12.53 -9.46 -2.01
CA LEU A 23 12.88 -8.08 -1.72
C LEU A 23 12.05 -7.09 -2.55
N SER A 24 11.73 -7.45 -3.80
CA SER A 24 10.83 -6.67 -4.65
C SER A 24 9.44 -6.55 -4.03
N VAL A 25 8.92 -7.64 -3.46
CA VAL A 25 7.63 -7.63 -2.73
C VAL A 25 7.70 -6.72 -1.51
N LEU A 26 8.79 -6.76 -0.74
CA LEU A 26 8.97 -5.86 0.41
C LEU A 26 8.97 -4.39 -0.03
N MET A 27 9.67 -4.07 -1.11
CA MET A 27 9.73 -2.72 -1.67
C MET A 27 8.35 -2.25 -2.11
N LEU A 28 7.60 -3.08 -2.85
CA LEU A 28 6.25 -2.73 -3.33
C LEU A 28 5.28 -2.49 -2.17
N GLY A 29 5.27 -3.38 -1.17
CA GLY A 29 4.38 -3.23 -0.01
C GLY A 29 4.71 -1.97 0.81
N GLY A 30 5.99 -1.69 1.05
CA GLY A 30 6.41 -0.45 1.72
C GLY A 30 6.05 0.81 0.93
N ALA A 31 6.26 0.79 -0.39
CA ALA A 31 5.91 1.89 -1.27
C ALA A 31 4.41 2.15 -1.30
N TRP A 32 3.60 1.10 -1.30
CA TRP A 32 2.15 1.22 -1.23
C TRP A 32 1.72 1.87 0.10
N VAL A 33 2.24 1.40 1.25
CA VAL A 33 1.92 1.97 2.57
C VAL A 33 2.25 3.46 2.65
N GLU A 34 3.42 3.87 2.16
CA GLU A 34 3.78 5.29 2.12
C GLU A 34 2.91 6.08 1.13
N GLY A 35 2.61 5.50 -0.03
CA GLY A 35 1.75 6.12 -1.04
C GLY A 35 0.35 6.43 -0.52
N ILE A 36 -0.31 5.47 0.13
CA ILE A 36 -1.63 5.67 0.73
C ILE A 36 -1.58 6.64 1.92
N TYR A 37 -0.55 6.55 2.77
CA TYR A 37 -0.36 7.47 3.90
C TYR A 37 -0.25 8.92 3.44
N LEU A 38 0.59 9.20 2.43
CA LEU A 38 0.73 10.54 1.87
C LEU A 38 -0.55 11.02 1.20
N THR A 39 -1.27 10.13 0.50
CA THR A 39 -2.57 10.43 -0.11
C THR A 39 -3.58 10.90 0.94
N LEU A 40 -3.67 10.19 2.07
CA LEU A 40 -4.53 10.55 3.20
C LEU A 40 -4.11 11.86 3.86
N LEU A 41 -2.81 12.09 4.05
CA LEU A 41 -2.28 13.33 4.64
C LEU A 41 -2.61 14.57 3.78
N VAL A 42 -2.49 14.45 2.46
CA VAL A 42 -2.82 15.53 1.52
C VAL A 42 -4.30 15.90 1.58
N SER A 43 -5.19 14.91 1.73
CA SER A 43 -6.63 15.16 1.87
C SER A 43 -6.99 16.03 3.08
N GLU A 44 -6.29 15.86 4.20
CA GLU A 44 -6.55 16.67 5.41
C GLU A 44 -6.04 18.11 5.29
N SER A 45 -4.97 18.31 4.51
CA SER A 45 -4.22 19.57 4.47
C SER A 45 -4.91 20.72 3.73
N GLY A 46 -6.10 20.50 3.18
CA GLY A 46 -6.93 21.58 2.64
C GLY A 46 -6.99 21.57 1.13
N ALA A 47 -7.98 20.85 0.62
CA ALA A 47 -8.91 21.29 -0.40
C ALA A 47 -9.88 20.13 -0.57
N HIS A 48 -11.17 20.39 -0.75
CA HIS A 48 -12.06 19.40 -1.34
C HIS A 48 -11.62 19.15 -2.79
N VAL A 49 -10.45 18.50 -2.97
CA VAL A 49 -9.88 18.20 -4.27
C VAL A 49 -10.78 17.14 -4.86
N SER A 50 -11.61 17.55 -5.80
CA SER A 50 -12.36 16.63 -6.66
C SER A 50 -11.42 15.53 -7.15
N GLY A 51 -11.76 14.26 -6.87
CA GLY A 51 -10.95 13.10 -7.26
C GLY A 51 -10.17 12.42 -6.14
N PHE A 52 -10.19 12.93 -4.90
CA PHE A 52 -9.57 12.24 -3.76
C PHE A 52 -10.15 10.84 -3.51
N GLU A 53 -11.48 10.70 -3.52
CA GLU A 53 -12.15 9.39 -3.40
C GLU A 53 -11.70 8.43 -4.50
N THR A 54 -11.56 8.92 -5.74
CA THR A 54 -11.04 8.14 -6.87
C THR A 54 -9.59 7.70 -6.62
N ALA A 55 -8.75 8.56 -6.05
CA ALA A 55 -7.38 8.21 -5.69
C ALA A 55 -7.36 7.10 -4.62
N LEU A 56 -8.18 7.21 -3.57
CA LEU A 56 -8.28 6.17 -2.53
C LEU A 56 -8.79 4.83 -3.09
N LEU A 57 -9.81 4.86 -3.96
CA LEU A 57 -10.31 3.65 -4.63
C LEU A 57 -9.23 3.03 -5.53
N SER A 58 -8.43 3.85 -6.21
CA SER A 58 -7.30 3.37 -7.02
C SER A 58 -6.22 2.73 -6.16
N GLN A 59 -5.95 3.28 -4.97
CA GLN A 59 -5.02 2.69 -4.01
C GLN A 59 -5.51 1.35 -3.45
N ARG A 60 -6.83 1.21 -3.22
CA ARG A 60 -7.44 -0.09 -2.86
C ARG A 60 -7.18 -1.13 -3.95
N LYS A 61 -7.44 -0.79 -5.21
CA LYS A 61 -7.18 -1.71 -6.33
C LYS A 61 -5.69 -2.09 -6.42
N ALA A 62 -4.79 -1.11 -6.29
CA ALA A 62 -3.35 -1.37 -6.29
C ALA A 62 -2.91 -2.29 -5.13
N PHE A 63 -3.58 -2.21 -3.97
CA PHE A 63 -3.34 -3.10 -2.84
C PHE A 63 -3.79 -4.53 -3.14
N GLU A 64 -4.98 -4.70 -3.73
CA GLU A 64 -5.50 -6.01 -4.13
C GLU A 64 -4.55 -6.70 -5.12
N GLU A 65 -4.06 -5.96 -6.13
CA GLU A 65 -3.05 -6.46 -7.08
C GLU A 65 -1.72 -6.82 -6.38
N PHE A 66 -1.26 -5.98 -5.44
CA PHE A 66 -0.08 -6.28 -4.63
C PHE A 66 -0.26 -7.56 -3.80
N ASP A 67 -1.42 -7.74 -3.17
CA ASP A 67 -1.68 -8.85 -2.26
C ASP A 67 -1.71 -10.19 -3.00
N GLU A 68 -2.32 -10.20 -4.19
CA GLU A 68 -2.31 -11.35 -5.11
C GLU A 68 -0.88 -11.73 -5.51
N LEU A 69 -0.05 -10.75 -5.87
CA LEU A 69 1.35 -10.99 -6.24
C LEU A 69 2.18 -11.49 -5.06
N ALA A 70 2.00 -10.88 -3.89
CA ALA A 70 2.77 -11.18 -2.70
C ALA A 70 2.42 -12.54 -2.08
N ALA A 71 1.21 -13.06 -2.31
CA ALA A 71 0.77 -14.37 -1.84
C ALA A 71 1.70 -15.52 -2.28
N ALA A 72 2.28 -15.43 -3.48
CA ALA A 72 3.24 -16.41 -4.00
C ALA A 72 4.54 -16.52 -3.17
N TYR A 73 4.81 -15.53 -2.31
CA TYR A 73 6.02 -15.43 -1.52
C TYR A 73 5.77 -15.58 -0.01
N ASN A 74 4.57 -16.03 0.41
CA ASN A 74 4.19 -16.08 1.84
C ASN A 74 5.07 -16.98 2.72
N SER A 75 5.81 -17.91 2.11
CA SER A 75 6.70 -18.82 2.81
C SER A 75 8.03 -18.16 3.19
N ASP A 76 8.37 -17.03 2.56
CA ASP A 76 9.50 -16.20 2.95
C ASP A 76 9.16 -15.50 4.29
N PRO A 77 9.99 -15.62 5.33
CA PRO A 77 9.69 -15.04 6.65
C PRO A 77 9.52 -13.53 6.66
N LEU A 78 10.27 -12.80 5.81
CA LEU A 78 10.18 -11.33 5.75
C LEU A 78 8.89 -10.92 5.05
N VAL A 79 8.55 -11.59 3.95
CA VAL A 79 7.27 -11.35 3.26
C VAL A 79 6.10 -11.73 4.14
N SER A 80 6.15 -12.87 4.83
CA SER A 80 5.12 -13.30 5.78
C SER A 80 4.88 -12.28 6.88
N ARG A 81 5.95 -11.69 7.43
CA ARG A 81 5.85 -10.62 8.43
C ARG A 81 5.20 -9.35 7.85
N LEU A 82 5.59 -8.94 6.64
CA LEU A 82 4.96 -7.81 5.96
C LEU A 82 3.46 -8.07 5.73
N LEU A 83 3.11 -9.24 5.19
CA LEU A 83 1.72 -9.61 4.95
C LEU A 83 0.93 -9.62 6.25
N THR A 84 1.50 -10.11 7.35
CA THR A 84 0.86 -10.07 8.67
C THR A 84 0.62 -8.64 9.14
N ALA A 85 1.61 -7.75 9.01
CA ALA A 85 1.47 -6.33 9.36
C ALA A 85 0.40 -5.61 8.51
N LEU A 86 0.20 -6.04 7.26
CA LEU A 86 -0.83 -5.50 6.37
C LEU A 86 -2.25 -6.07 6.62
N GLN A 87 -2.40 -7.06 7.49
CA GLN A 87 -3.69 -7.70 7.75
C GLN A 87 -4.81 -6.72 8.17
N PRO A 88 -4.57 -5.72 9.04
CA PRO A 88 -5.61 -4.75 9.41
C PRO A 88 -6.17 -3.97 8.22
N ILE A 89 -5.36 -3.76 7.17
CA ILE A 89 -5.80 -3.08 5.94
C ILE A 89 -6.69 -4.00 5.10
N ARG A 90 -6.35 -5.28 4.99
CA ARG A 90 -7.22 -6.29 4.35
C ARG A 90 -8.57 -6.35 5.04
N ASP A 91 -8.57 -6.44 6.36
CA ASP A 91 -9.78 -6.56 7.16
C ASP A 91 -10.67 -5.32 6.98
N LEU A 92 -10.06 -4.13 6.93
CA LEU A 92 -10.77 -2.90 6.63
C LEU A 92 -11.40 -2.93 5.24
N TYR A 93 -10.62 -3.23 4.19
CA TYR A 93 -11.11 -3.27 2.80
C TYR A 93 -12.19 -4.32 2.56
N ALA A 94 -12.13 -5.47 3.23
CA ALA A 94 -13.17 -6.50 3.16
C ALA A 94 -14.53 -6.00 3.70
N GLY A 95 -14.51 -5.02 4.63
CA GLY A 95 -15.70 -4.41 5.21
C GLY A 95 -16.23 -3.19 4.44
N LEU A 96 -15.52 -2.70 3.41
CA LEU A 96 -15.91 -1.52 2.65
C LEU A 96 -16.90 -1.84 1.53
N GLY A 97 -17.89 -0.98 1.34
CA GLY A 97 -18.76 -0.99 0.16
C GLY A 97 -18.09 -0.48 -1.11
N GLU A 98 -18.88 -0.20 -2.15
CA GLU A 98 -18.39 0.33 -3.43
C GLU A 98 -17.90 1.79 -3.35
N GLY A 99 -18.37 2.55 -2.36
CA GLY A 99 -17.95 3.92 -2.09
C GLY A 99 -17.30 4.06 -0.72
N LEU A 100 -16.63 5.19 -0.50
CA LEU A 100 -15.99 5.53 0.77
C LEU A 100 -16.78 6.61 1.49
N THR A 101 -17.24 6.31 2.70
CA THR A 101 -17.79 7.33 3.60
C THR A 101 -16.65 8.07 4.31
N LEU A 102 -16.95 9.22 4.92
CA LEU A 102 -15.99 9.93 5.78
C LEU A 102 -15.47 9.05 6.93
N GLU A 103 -16.34 8.20 7.49
CA GLU A 103 -15.95 7.26 8.54
C GLU A 103 -14.98 6.18 8.02
N ASP A 104 -15.18 5.71 6.79
CA ASP A 104 -14.26 4.77 6.14
C ASP A 104 -12.89 5.39 5.92
N ILE A 105 -12.86 6.66 5.50
CA ILE A 105 -11.62 7.41 5.26
C ILE A 105 -10.85 7.58 6.58
N GLU A 106 -11.53 7.96 7.66
CA GLU A 106 -10.91 8.09 8.98
C GLU A 106 -10.39 6.75 9.53
N ARG A 107 -11.17 5.68 9.38
CA ARG A 107 -10.73 4.32 9.74
C ARG A 107 -9.52 3.88 8.93
N LEU A 108 -9.52 4.15 7.62
CA LEU A 108 -8.39 3.84 6.74
C LEU A 108 -7.15 4.62 7.19
N LYS A 109 -7.29 5.90 7.53
CA LYS A 109 -6.21 6.73 8.04
C LYS A 109 -5.59 6.16 9.32
N GLN A 110 -6.41 5.84 10.31
CA GLN A 110 -5.93 5.28 11.58
C GLN A 110 -5.23 3.94 11.36
N THR A 111 -5.79 3.10 10.50
CA THR A 111 -5.26 1.77 10.18
C THR A 111 -3.90 1.89 9.48
N VAL A 112 -3.82 2.67 8.41
CA VAL A 112 -2.58 2.92 7.66
C VAL A 112 -1.50 3.53 8.55
N THR A 113 -1.85 4.49 9.41
CA THR A 113 -0.91 5.12 10.34
C THR A 113 -0.32 4.10 11.31
N THR A 114 -1.16 3.20 11.84
CA THR A 114 -0.74 2.13 12.75
C THR A 114 0.19 1.15 12.05
N VAL A 115 -0.18 0.67 10.87
CA VAL A 115 0.63 -0.25 10.06
C VAL A 115 1.97 0.37 9.69
N ARG A 116 1.98 1.63 9.22
CA ARG A 116 3.21 2.36 8.91
C ARG A 116 4.13 2.45 10.12
N ALA A 117 3.58 2.76 11.29
CA ALA A 117 4.34 2.83 12.53
C ALA A 117 4.90 1.46 12.98
N GLU A 118 4.27 0.36 12.60
CA GLU A 118 4.79 -0.99 12.82
C GLU A 118 5.96 -1.31 11.87
N LEU A 119 5.85 -0.92 10.59
CA LEU A 119 6.87 -1.21 9.58
C LEU A 119 8.17 -0.41 9.73
N ILE A 120 8.13 0.75 10.38
CA ILE A 120 9.29 1.63 10.59
C ILE A 120 10.10 1.25 11.86
N LYS A 121 9.58 0.36 12.70
CA LYS A 121 10.27 -0.13 13.92
C LYS A 121 11.31 -1.20 13.61
#